data_AF-A0A932RSP9-F1
#
_entry.id   AF-A0A932RSP9-F1
#
_cell.length_a   1.000
_cell.length_b   1.000
_cell.length_c   1.000
_cell.angle_alpha   90.00
_cell.angle_beta   90.00
_cell.angle_gamma   90.00
#
_symmetry.space_group_name_H-M   'P 1'
#
loop_
_entity.id
_entity.type
_entity.pdbx_description
1 polymer ?
#
loop_
_entity_poly.entity_id
_entity_poly.type
_entity_poly.pdbx_seq_one_letter_code
_entity_poly.pdbx_strand_id
1 'polypeptide(L)'
;MKLQVDPELLAATAPPLRRAVAVADDLATTRRHVASGAVELGDESLARSVEEFLDAWSVGLVALARRGRTLADLIDLAVERYGAAEHAVGARTREAGS
;
A
#
# COMPACT_ATOMS: atom_id res chain seq x y z
N MET A 1 4.04 -29.70 -0.23
CA MET A 1 4.86 -28.69 0.48
C MET A 1 3.91 -27.76 1.23
N LYS A 2 3.86 -27.79 2.57
CA LYS A 2 3.08 -26.80 3.34
C LYS A 2 3.92 -25.53 3.42
N LEU A 3 3.41 -24.42 2.90
CA LEU A 3 4.02 -23.11 3.07
C LEU A 3 3.93 -22.79 4.57
N GLN A 4 5.07 -22.83 5.29
CA GLN A 4 5.14 -22.29 6.64
C GLN A 4 5.23 -20.77 6.51
N VAL A 5 4.06 -20.13 6.59
CA VAL A 5 3.97 -18.68 6.68
C VAL A 5 4.02 -18.35 8.17
N ASP A 6 5.04 -17.59 8.56
CA ASP A 6 5.13 -17.01 9.89
C ASP A 6 4.21 -15.76 9.92
N PRO A 7 3.12 -15.79 10.73
CA PRO A 7 2.17 -14.68 10.79
C PRO A 7 2.78 -13.38 11.33
N GLU A 8 3.78 -13.46 12.20
CA GLU A 8 4.46 -12.29 12.75
C GLU A 8 5.34 -11.63 11.69
N LEU A 9 6.10 -12.43 10.93
CA LEU A 9 6.88 -11.92 9.79
C LEU A 9 5.97 -11.34 8.70
N LEU A 10 4.82 -11.98 8.44
CA LEU A 10 3.83 -11.48 7.50
C LEU A 10 3.27 -10.12 7.96
N ALA A 11 2.85 -10.01 9.23
CA ALA A 11 2.37 -8.76 9.82
C ALA A 11 3.42 -7.64 9.76
N ALA A 12 4.70 -7.97 9.97
CA ALA A 12 5.81 -7.01 9.91
C ALA A 12 6.02 -6.39 8.52
N THR A 13 5.50 -7.00 7.45
CA THR A 13 5.58 -6.44 6.08
C THR A 13 4.52 -5.37 5.78
N ALA A 14 3.42 -5.30 6.54
CA ALA A 14 2.35 -4.34 6.28
C ALA A 14 2.76 -2.87 6.56
N PRO A 15 3.44 -2.52 7.68
CA PRO A 15 3.85 -1.15 7.98
C PRO A 15 4.74 -0.47 6.92
N PRO A 16 5.84 -1.09 6.41
CA PRO A 16 6.65 -0.46 5.37
C PRO A 16 5.87 -0.23 4.07
N LEU A 17 4.95 -1.14 3.73
CA LEU A 17 4.08 -1.01 2.56
C LEU A 17 3.12 0.19 2.70
N ARG A 18 2.51 0.36 3.89
CA ARG A 18 1.66 1.53 4.19
C ARG A 18 2.44 2.84 4.13
N ARG A 19 3.69 2.87 4.60
CA ARG A 19 4.56 4.05 4.47
C ARG A 19 4.82 4.41 3.02
N ALA A 20 5.10 3.43 2.16
CA ALA A 20 5.30 3.66 0.73
C ALA A 20 4.02 4.20 0.06
N VAL A 21 2.84 3.69 0.44
CA VAL A 21 1.55 4.22 -0.02
C VAL A 21 1.34 5.67 0.43
N ALA A 22 1.64 6.00 1.69
CA ALA A 22 1.51 7.37 2.20
C ALA A 22 2.40 8.35 1.42
N VAL A 23 3.66 7.98 1.13
CA VAL A 23 4.55 8.81 0.29
C VAL A 23 3.97 9.02 -1.11
N ALA A 24 3.36 8.00 -1.71
CA ALA A 24 2.72 8.15 -3.02
C ALA A 24 1.51 9.09 -2.98
N ASP A 25 0.70 9.04 -1.92
CA ASP A 25 -0.44 9.95 -1.70
C ASP A 25 0.03 11.40 -1.46
N ASP A 26 1.13 11.60 -0.71
CA ASP A 26 1.74 12.90 -0.48
C ASP A 26 2.25 13.51 -1.80
N LEU A 27 2.96 12.72 -2.62
CA LEU A 27 3.42 13.14 -3.95
C LEU A 27 2.25 13.53 -4.87
N ALA A 28 1.14 12.78 -4.81
CA ALA A 28 -0.08 13.11 -5.57
C ALA A 28 -0.70 14.44 -5.11
N THR A 29 -0.54 14.82 -3.84
CA THR A 29 -0.95 16.13 -3.32
C THR A 29 -0.01 17.24 -3.80
N THR A 30 1.31 17.02 -3.75
CA THR A 30 2.33 17.95 -4.27
C THR A 30 2.12 18.27 -5.75
N ARG A 31 1.71 17.29 -6.56
CA ARG A 31 1.35 17.49 -7.97
C ARG A 31 0.38 18.66 -8.17
N ARG A 32 -0.65 18.79 -7.33
CA ARG A 32 -1.63 19.89 -7.45
C ARG A 32 -0.98 21.26 -7.27
N HIS A 33 0.02 21.36 -6.39
CA HIS A 33 0.77 22.59 -6.17
C HIS A 33 1.72 22.93 -7.33
N VAL A 34 2.36 21.91 -7.93
CA VAL A 34 3.24 22.13 -9.09
C VAL A 34 2.44 22.54 -10.33
N ALA A 35 1.30 21.90 -10.57
CA ALA A 35 0.43 22.22 -11.69
C ALA A 35 -0.07 23.69 -11.64
N SER A 36 -0.42 24.20 -10.44
CA SER A 36 -0.79 25.62 -10.31
C SER A 36 0.35 26.59 -10.62
N GLY A 37 1.60 26.22 -10.30
CA GLY A 37 2.76 27.07 -10.60
C GLY A 37 3.21 27.03 -12.06
N ALA A 38 2.93 25.94 -12.79
CA ALA A 38 3.28 25.82 -14.21
C ALA A 38 2.50 26.81 -15.10
N VAL A 39 1.26 27.14 -14.72
CA VAL A 39 0.41 28.14 -15.40
C VAL A 39 1.04 29.55 -15.33
N GLU A 40 1.84 29.83 -14.30
CA GLU A 40 2.46 31.14 -14.08
C GLU A 40 3.75 31.35 -14.93
N LEU A 41 4.28 30.32 -15.59
CA LEU A 41 5.54 30.37 -16.32
C LEU A 41 5.48 31.11 -17.67
N GLY A 42 4.29 31.44 -18.18
CA GLY A 42 4.10 32.23 -19.41
C GLY A 42 4.47 31.54 -20.72
N ASP A 43 5.00 30.32 -20.69
CA ASP A 43 5.28 29.47 -21.85
C ASP A 43 4.30 28.29 -21.87
N GLU A 44 3.36 28.33 -22.83
CA GLU A 44 2.31 27.32 -22.98
C GLU A 44 2.86 25.94 -23.35
N SER A 45 3.97 25.88 -24.11
CA SER A 45 4.60 24.61 -24.50
C SER A 45 5.27 23.94 -23.30
N LEU A 46 5.93 24.74 -22.46
CA LEU A 46 6.52 24.25 -21.21
C LEU A 46 5.43 23.82 -20.23
N ALA A 47 4.38 24.62 -20.06
CA ALA A 47 3.25 24.28 -19.19
C ALA A 47 2.61 22.95 -19.59
N ARG A 48 2.33 22.75 -20.89
CA ARG A 48 1.78 21.49 -21.41
C ARG A 48 2.70 20.30 -21.18
N SER A 49 4.01 20.46 -21.38
CA SER A 49 4.99 19.39 -21.14
C SER A 49 5.06 19.01 -19.66
N VAL A 50 4.98 20.01 -18.76
CA VAL A 50 4.94 19.78 -17.30
C VAL A 50 3.64 19.07 -16.91
N GLU A 51 2.50 19.48 -17.45
CA GLU A 51 1.20 18.84 -17.20
C GLU A 51 1.20 17.36 -17.64
N GLU A 52 1.66 17.07 -18.86
CA GLU A 52 1.73 15.70 -19.39
C GLU A 52 2.65 14.80 -18.55
N PHE A 53 3.81 15.32 -18.15
CA PHE A 53 4.72 14.62 -17.25
C PHE A 53 4.06 14.32 -15.90
N LEU A 54 3.43 15.34 -15.29
CA LEU A 54 2.75 15.21 -13.99
C LEU A 54 1.58 14.23 -14.08
N ASP A 55 0.86 14.16 -15.21
CA ASP A 55 -0.22 13.22 -15.44
C ASP A 55 0.29 11.78 -15.53
N ALA A 56 1.27 11.51 -16.39
CA ALA A 56 1.85 10.18 -16.55
C ALA A 56 2.42 9.65 -15.23
N TRP A 57 3.12 10.50 -14.49
CA TRP A 57 3.70 10.18 -13.20
C TRP A 57 2.61 9.92 -12.13
N SER A 58 1.57 10.76 -12.09
CA SER A 58 0.46 10.61 -11.15
C SER A 58 -0.34 9.34 -11.36
N VAL A 59 -0.62 8.95 -12.62
CA VAL A 59 -1.32 7.70 -12.94
C VAL A 59 -0.53 6.49 -12.41
N GLY A 60 0.79 6.48 -12.63
CA GLY A 60 1.66 5.41 -12.14
C GLY A 60 1.67 5.30 -10.61
N LEU A 61 1.84 6.42 -9.91
CA LEU A 61 1.88 6.47 -8.46
C LEU A 61 0.55 6.07 -7.82
N VAL A 62 -0.58 6.54 -8.35
CA VAL A 62 -1.92 6.15 -7.86
C VAL A 62 -2.17 4.66 -8.03
N ALA A 63 -1.78 4.09 -9.18
CA ALA A 63 -1.91 2.66 -9.41
C ALA A 63 -1.05 1.84 -8.45
N LEU A 64 0.18 2.28 -8.18
CA LEU A 64 1.08 1.65 -7.21
C LEU A 64 0.54 1.76 -5.78
N ALA A 65 0.09 2.95 -5.37
CA ALA A 65 -0.49 3.21 -4.05
C ALA A 65 -1.72 2.31 -3.81
N ARG A 66 -2.62 2.20 -4.80
CA ARG A 66 -3.79 1.33 -4.74
C ARG A 66 -3.40 -0.14 -4.56
N ARG A 67 -2.45 -0.64 -5.36
CA ARG A 67 -1.96 -2.02 -5.24
C ARG A 67 -1.28 -2.29 -3.90
N GLY A 68 -0.48 -1.34 -3.42
CA GLY A 68 0.16 -1.42 -2.11
C GLY A 68 -0.85 -1.47 -0.97
N ARG A 69 -1.90 -0.65 -1.04
CA ARG A 69 -3.01 -0.69 -0.06
C ARG A 69 -3.73 -2.03 -0.07
N THR A 70 -4.13 -2.50 -1.25
CA THR A 70 -4.75 -3.83 -1.39
C THR A 70 -3.88 -4.95 -0.82
N LEU A 71 -2.57 -4.92 -1.08
CA LEU A 71 -1.67 -5.93 -0.54
C LEU A 71 -1.54 -5.83 0.99
N ALA A 72 -1.48 -4.62 1.56
CA ALA A 72 -1.49 -4.43 3.01
C ALA A 72 -2.77 -4.98 3.66
N ASP A 73 -3.93 -4.73 3.05
CA ASP A 73 -5.23 -5.22 3.55
C ASP A 73 -5.31 -6.76 3.48
N LEU A 74 -4.76 -7.36 2.41
CA LEU A 74 -4.67 -8.82 2.28
C LEU A 74 -3.72 -9.44 3.30
N ILE A 75 -2.63 -8.75 3.64
CA ILE A 75 -1.70 -9.16 4.70
C ILE A 75 -2.42 -9.18 6.05
N ASP A 76 -3.17 -8.12 6.39
CA ASP A 76 -3.94 -8.08 7.65
C ASP A 76 -4.96 -9.21 7.71
N LEU A 77 -5.72 -9.42 6.62
CA LEU A 77 -6.70 -10.50 6.54
C LEU A 77 -6.04 -11.88 6.71
N ALA A 78 -4.87 -12.09 6.11
CA ALA A 78 -4.13 -13.34 6.25
C ALA A 78 -3.68 -13.55 7.70
N VAL A 79 -3.12 -12.53 8.36
CA VAL A 79 -2.70 -12.57 9.77
C VAL A 79 -3.88 -12.90 10.69
N GLU A 80 -5.03 -12.26 10.49
CA GLU A 80 -6.25 -12.55 11.26
C GLU A 80 -6.68 -14.02 11.13
N ARG A 81 -6.65 -14.54 9.89
CA ARG A 81 -7.03 -15.93 9.60
C ARG A 81 -6.05 -16.94 10.20
N TYR A 82 -4.75 -16.65 10.18
CA TYR A 82 -3.75 -17.49 10.83
C TYR A 82 -3.91 -17.50 12.34
N GLY A 83 -4.06 -16.33 12.98
CA GLY A 83 -4.29 -16.25 14.43
C GLY A 83 -5.55 -16.99 14.88
N ALA A 84 -6.66 -16.83 14.15
CA ALA A 84 -7.90 -17.56 14.43
C ALA A 84 -7.73 -19.09 14.31
N ALA A 85 -6.97 -19.55 13.31
CA ALA A 85 -6.69 -20.96 13.13
C ALA A 85 -5.82 -21.52 14.26
N GLU A 86 -4.78 -20.79 14.68
CA GLU A 86 -3.90 -21.19 15.79
C GLU A 86 -4.67 -21.27 17.12
N HIS A 87 -5.52 -20.29 17.41
CA HIS A 87 -6.38 -20.32 18.60
C HIS A 87 -7.36 -21.51 18.59
N ALA A 88 -7.97 -21.82 17.45
CA ALA A 88 -8.91 -22.95 17.32
C ALA A 88 -8.23 -24.32 17.43
N VAL A 89 -6.96 -24.43 17.01
CA VAL A 89 -6.15 -25.63 17.22
C VAL A 89 -5.77 -25.75 18.69
N GLY A 90 -5.21 -24.69 19.29
CA GLY A 90 -4.80 -24.68 20.71
C GLY A 90 -5.95 -24.88 21.71
N ALA A 91 -7.19 -24.52 21.36
CA ALA A 91 -8.38 -24.85 22.14
C ALA A 91 -8.69 -26.36 22.11
N ARG A 92 -8.73 -26.97 20.91
CA ARG A 92 -8.98 -28.40 20.72
C ARG A 92 -7.92 -29.29 21.38
N THR A 93 -6.65 -28.89 21.34
CA THR A 93 -5.57 -29.66 21.98
C THR A 93 -5.68 -29.64 23.51
N ARG A 94 -6.19 -28.56 24.10
CA ARG A 94 -6.42 -28.46 25.56
C ARG A 94 -7.63 -29.29 26.02
N GLU A 95 -8.67 -29.35 25.21
CA GLU A 95 -9.85 -30.19 25.49
C GLU A 95 -9.57 -31.69 25.34
N ALA A 96 -8.69 -32.09 24.42
CA ALA A 96 -8.33 -33.49 24.21
C ALA A 96 -7.29 -34.04 25.21
N GLY A 97 -6.65 -33.16 26.00
CA GLY A 97 -5.63 -33.52 27.00
C GLY A 97 -6.12 -33.48 28.45
N SER A 98 -7.41 -33.21 28.67
CA SER A 98 -8.07 -33.20 29.98
C SER A 98 -9.06 -34.35 30.12
#